data_AF-A0A9P6HMK4-F1
#
_entry.id   AF-A0A9P6HMK4-F1
#
_cell.length_a   1.000
_cell.length_b   1.000
_cell.length_c   1.000
_cell.angle_alpha   90.00
_cell.angle_beta   90.00
_cell.angle_gamma   90.00
#
_symmetry.space_group_name_H-M   'P 1'
#
loop_
_entity.id
_entity.type
_entity.pdbx_description
1 polymer ?
#
loop_
_entity_poly.entity_id
_entity_poly.type
_entity_poly.pdbx_seq_one_letter_code
_entity_poly.pdbx_strand_id
1 'polypeptide(L)'
;MSTNPPQPKGRDRIVSMLNALIQLVDIAKNACAIPPAQVAFGSVSVLLTMIRDSLANRQDYVKLGSSCANVCKVLDRGLDGKRLDELSISVLEAIQQLTTTVHQQTI
;
A
#
# COMPACT_ATOMS: atom_id res chain seq x y z
N MET A 1 -28.26 0.29 -4.09
CA MET A 1 -27.91 -1.10 -3.73
C MET A 1 -26.42 -1.12 -3.40
N SER A 2 -26.10 -1.27 -2.11
CA SER A 2 -24.72 -1.18 -1.58
C SER A 2 -23.89 -2.42 -1.90
N THR A 3 -22.74 -2.25 -2.55
CA THR A 3 -21.66 -3.24 -2.52
C THR A 3 -20.64 -2.80 -1.47
N ASN A 4 -20.73 -3.37 -0.27
CA ASN A 4 -19.72 -3.16 0.77
C ASN A 4 -18.35 -3.65 0.26
N PRO A 5 -17.27 -2.85 0.35
CA PRO A 5 -15.93 -3.38 0.15
C PRO A 5 -15.65 -4.46 1.22
N PRO A 6 -15.02 -5.60 0.86
CA PRO A 6 -14.80 -6.70 1.79
C PRO A 6 -14.02 -6.25 3.03
N GLN A 7 -14.50 -6.69 4.21
CA GLN A 7 -14.14 -6.18 5.54
C GLN A 7 -12.65 -6.33 5.91
N PRO A 8 -12.08 -5.37 6.67
CA PRO A 8 -10.76 -5.43 7.30
C PRO A 8 -10.52 -6.67 8.17
N LYS A 9 -11.56 -7.20 8.83
CA LYS A 9 -11.48 -8.31 9.79
C LYS A 9 -10.88 -9.60 9.22
N GLY A 10 -11.17 -9.92 7.95
CA GLY A 10 -10.61 -11.11 7.30
C GLY A 10 -9.11 -10.96 7.04
N ARG A 11 -8.68 -9.76 6.62
CA ARG A 11 -7.27 -9.47 6.38
C ARG A 11 -6.47 -9.47 7.67
N ASP A 12 -6.96 -8.83 8.73
CA ASP A 12 -6.22 -8.75 9.99
C ASP A 12 -6.00 -10.14 10.60
N ARG A 13 -6.99 -11.04 10.43
CA ARG A 13 -6.85 -12.46 10.78
C ARG A 13 -5.80 -13.18 9.94
N ILE A 14 -5.74 -12.92 8.63
CA ILE A 14 -4.73 -13.50 7.73
C ILE A 14 -3.33 -12.98 8.07
N VAL A 15 -3.16 -11.68 8.33
CA VAL A 15 -1.88 -11.08 8.73
C VAL A 15 -1.41 -11.66 10.07
N SER A 16 -2.32 -11.82 11.04
CA SER A 16 -2.03 -12.46 12.32
C SER A 16 -1.62 -13.93 12.16
N MET A 17 -2.31 -14.68 11.29
CA MET A 17 -1.96 -16.07 10.97
C MET A 17 -0.59 -16.17 10.30
N LEU A 18 -0.28 -15.28 9.35
CA LEU A 18 1.03 -15.21 8.69
C LEU A 18 2.15 -14.89 9.68
N ASN A 19 1.93 -13.98 10.64
CA ASN A 19 2.89 -13.70 11.71
C ASN A 19 3.18 -14.96 12.56
N ALA A 20 2.15 -15.72 12.92
CA ALA A 20 2.33 -16.97 13.65
C ALA A 20 3.11 -18.03 12.84
N LEU A 21 2.84 -18.14 11.54
CA LEU A 21 3.55 -19.05 10.64
C LEU A 21 5.02 -18.66 10.45
N ILE A 22 5.31 -17.37 10.29
CA ILE A 22 6.69 -16.86 10.21
C ILE A 22 7.46 -17.22 11.48
N GLN A 23 6.88 -16.97 12.65
CA GLN A 23 7.49 -17.33 13.93
C GLN A 23 7.75 -18.84 14.04
N LEU A 24 6.78 -19.67 13.64
CA LEU A 24 6.93 -21.13 13.67
C LEU A 24 8.04 -21.62 12.73
N VAL A 25 8.13 -21.04 11.53
CA VAL A 25 9.18 -21.36 10.55
C VAL A 25 10.56 -20.94 11.07
N ASP A 26 10.67 -19.79 11.74
CA ASP A 26 11.94 -19.37 12.34
C ASP A 26 12.35 -20.25 13.52
N ILE A 27 11.40 -20.70 14.34
CA ILE A 27 11.67 -21.70 15.41
C ILE A 27 12.15 -23.02 14.78
N ALA A 28 11.46 -23.50 13.75
CA ALA A 28 11.82 -24.74 13.05
C ALA A 28 13.20 -24.64 12.39
N LYS A 29 13.53 -23.50 11.79
CA LYS A 29 14.86 -23.19 11.25
C LYS A 29 15.93 -23.31 12.34
N ASN A 30 15.70 -22.69 13.49
CA ASN A 30 16.68 -22.66 14.59
C ASN A 30 16.82 -24.02 15.29
N ALA A 31 15.75 -24.83 15.32
CA ALA A 31 15.76 -26.19 15.86
C ALA A 31 16.39 -27.21 14.89
N CYS A 32 16.43 -26.90 13.60
CA CYS A 32 16.96 -27.78 12.58
C CYS A 32 18.49 -27.75 12.57
N ALA A 33 19.15 -28.87 12.83
CA ALA A 33 20.61 -28.99 12.80
C ALA A 33 21.19 -29.25 11.38
N ILE A 34 20.34 -29.39 10.36
CA ILE A 34 20.73 -29.71 8.98
C ILE A 34 20.86 -28.42 8.17
N PRO A 35 22.08 -28.01 7.73
CA PRO A 35 22.27 -26.70 7.10
C PRO A 35 21.45 -26.46 5.82
N PRO A 36 21.33 -27.42 4.87
CA PRO A 36 20.45 -27.24 3.71
C PRO A 36 18.98 -26.99 4.07
N ALA A 37 18.49 -27.63 5.13
CA ALA A 37 17.12 -27.45 5.61
C ALA A 37 16.93 -26.08 6.30
N GLN A 38 17.94 -25.57 7.02
CA GLN A 38 17.92 -24.21 7.57
C GLN A 38 17.80 -23.16 6.46
N VAL A 39 18.51 -23.34 5.35
CA VAL A 39 18.40 -22.46 4.17
C VAL A 39 16.99 -22.49 3.60
N ALA A 40 16.40 -23.68 3.43
CA ALA A 40 15.04 -23.83 2.94
C ALA A 40 14.00 -23.14 3.86
N PHE A 41 14.11 -23.31 5.19
CA PHE A 41 13.26 -22.59 6.14
C PHE A 41 13.44 -21.07 6.07
N GLY A 42 14.68 -20.60 5.86
CA GLY A 42 14.96 -19.18 5.63
C GLY A 42 14.23 -18.63 4.41
N SER A 43 14.28 -19.34 3.27
CA SER A 43 13.57 -18.93 2.06
C SER A 43 12.06 -18.89 2.25
N VAL A 44 11.49 -19.84 2.99
CA VAL A 44 10.05 -19.86 3.32
C VAL A 44 9.66 -18.68 4.22
N SER A 45 10.47 -18.35 5.23
CA SER A 45 10.24 -17.19 6.11
C SER A 45 10.24 -15.87 5.33
N VAL A 46 11.17 -15.70 4.39
CA VAL A 46 11.23 -14.53 3.49
C VAL A 46 9.98 -14.43 2.62
N LEU A 47 9.53 -15.53 2.00
CA LEU A 47 8.32 -15.53 1.18
C LEU A 47 7.06 -15.18 2.00
N LEU A 48 6.90 -15.76 3.18
CA LEU A 48 5.78 -15.46 4.07
C LEU A 48 5.77 -14.00 4.53
N THR A 49 6.96 -13.43 4.78
CA THR A 49 7.15 -12.01 5.13
C THR A 49 6.71 -11.10 3.98
N MET A 50 7.14 -11.38 2.75
CA MET A 50 6.71 -10.61 1.57
C MET A 50 5.19 -10.66 1.37
N ILE A 51 4.58 -11.84 1.55
CA ILE A 51 3.12 -12.01 1.43
C ILE A 51 2.40 -11.21 2.52
N ARG A 52 2.89 -11.25 3.77
CA ARG A 52 2.35 -10.45 4.88
C ARG A 52 2.42 -8.96 4.57
N ASP A 53 3.56 -8.46 4.13
CA ASP A 53 3.77 -7.03 3.88
C ASP A 53 2.91 -6.53 2.72
N SER A 54 2.80 -7.34 1.65
CA SER A 54 1.87 -7.07 0.54
C SER A 54 0.42 -6.97 1.02
N LEU A 55 -0.02 -7.90 1.88
CA LEU A 55 -1.38 -7.89 2.42
C LEU A 55 -1.62 -6.73 3.38
N ALA A 56 -0.69 -6.46 4.30
CA ALA A 56 -0.77 -5.37 5.27
C ALA A 56 -0.91 -4.01 4.57
N ASN A 57 -0.06 -3.77 3.55
CA ASN A 57 -0.02 -2.49 2.84
C ASN A 57 -1.10 -2.36 1.76
N ARG A 58 -1.76 -3.45 1.34
CA ARG A 58 -2.79 -3.43 0.29
C ARG A 58 -3.89 -2.39 0.57
N GLN A 59 -4.31 -2.22 1.82
CA GLN A 59 -5.33 -1.22 2.13
C GLN A 59 -4.81 0.21 2.08
N ASP A 60 -3.53 0.43 2.38
CA ASP A 60 -2.95 1.76 2.28
C ASP A 60 -2.80 2.17 0.82
N TYR A 61 -2.46 1.24 -0.08
CA TYR A 61 -2.52 1.50 -1.53
C TYR A 61 -3.94 1.77 -2.05
N VAL A 62 -4.95 1.05 -1.54
CA VAL A 62 -6.36 1.30 -1.92
C VAL A 62 -6.84 2.66 -1.39
N LYS A 63 -6.49 3.01 -0.14
CA LYS A 63 -6.80 4.33 0.43
C LYS A 63 -6.10 5.44 -0.35
N LEU A 64 -4.82 5.27 -0.67
CA LEU A 64 -4.05 6.20 -1.48
C LEU A 64 -4.68 6.39 -2.86
N GLY A 65 -5.00 5.29 -3.56
CA GLY A 65 -5.69 5.34 -4.85
C GLY A 65 -7.05 6.03 -4.78
N SER A 66 -7.83 5.77 -3.73
CA SER A 66 -9.11 6.46 -3.50
C SER A 66 -8.92 7.96 -3.22
N SER A 67 -7.89 8.34 -2.46
CA SER A 67 -7.55 9.73 -2.19
C SER A 67 -7.09 10.44 -3.46
N CYS A 68 -6.23 9.82 -4.28
CA CYS A 68 -5.83 10.33 -5.58
C CYS A 68 -7.04 10.54 -6.50
N ALA A 69 -7.95 9.56 -6.57
CA ALA A 69 -9.17 9.69 -7.36
C ALA A 69 -10.07 10.84 -6.89
N ASN A 70 -10.17 11.09 -5.58
CA ASN A 70 -10.91 12.23 -5.04
C ASN A 70 -10.24 13.57 -5.38
N VAL A 71 -8.91 13.66 -5.27
CA VAL A 71 -8.14 14.85 -5.67
C VAL A 71 -8.35 15.14 -7.16
N CYS A 72 -8.25 14.14 -8.03
CA CYS A 72 -8.51 14.30 -9.46
C CYS A 72 -9.94 14.78 -9.75
N LYS A 73 -10.95 14.26 -9.04
CA LYS A 73 -12.35 14.72 -9.20
C LYS A 73 -12.56 16.16 -8.73
N VAL A 74 -11.92 16.56 -7.64
CA VAL A 74 -12.01 17.94 -7.13
C VAL A 74 -11.32 18.90 -8.10
N LEU A 75 -10.16 18.52 -8.63
CA LEU A 75 -9.47 19.29 -9.67
C LEU A 75 -10.33 19.39 -10.94
N ASP A 76 -10.85 18.28 -11.46
CA ASP A 76 -11.73 18.27 -12.64
C ASP A 76 -12.93 19.21 -12.49
N ARG A 77 -13.61 19.16 -11.33
CA ARG A 77 -14.73 20.07 -11.01
C ARG A 77 -14.30 21.52 -10.80
N GLY A 78 -13.14 21.75 -10.19
CA GLY A 78 -12.63 23.10 -9.91
C GLY A 78 -12.11 23.79 -11.17
N LEU A 79 -11.64 23.00 -12.14
CA LEU A 79 -11.25 23.46 -13.46
C LEU A 79 -12.49 23.72 -14.32
N ASP A 80 -13.58 22.95 -14.19
CA ASP A 80 -14.86 23.16 -14.89
C ASP A 80 -14.68 23.36 -16.42
N GLY A 81 -13.74 22.62 -17.00
CA GLY A 81 -13.38 22.74 -18.42
C GLY A 81 -12.59 24.00 -18.81
N LYS A 82 -12.26 24.88 -17.85
CA LYS A 82 -11.41 26.06 -18.08
C LYS A 82 -10.00 25.66 -18.47
N ARG A 83 -9.39 26.49 -19.31
CA ARG A 83 -7.97 26.34 -19.66
C ARG A 83 -7.09 26.81 -18.51
N LEU A 84 -5.86 26.31 -18.43
CA LEU A 84 -4.90 26.67 -17.37
C LEU A 84 -4.63 28.19 -17.32
N ASP A 85 -4.65 28.88 -18.47
CA ASP A 85 -4.47 30.32 -18.60
C ASP A 85 -5.68 31.16 -18.11
N GLU A 86 -6.82 30.52 -17.86
CA GLU A 86 -8.05 31.12 -17.32
C GLU A 86 -8.18 30.93 -15.81
N LEU A 87 -7.23 30.21 -15.19
CA LEU A 87 -7.21 29.98 -13.74
C LEU A 87 -6.58 31.17 -13.01
N SER A 88 -6.99 31.39 -11.76
CA SER A 88 -6.32 32.35 -10.91
C SER A 88 -4.90 31.87 -10.56
N ILE A 89 -3.99 32.83 -10.36
CA ILE A 89 -2.59 32.57 -9.98
C ILE A 89 -2.52 31.63 -8.76
N SER A 90 -3.36 31.86 -7.75
CA SER A 90 -3.39 31.03 -6.53
C SER A 90 -3.80 29.57 -6.80
N VAL A 91 -4.66 29.31 -7.78
CA VAL A 91 -5.01 27.93 -8.18
C VAL A 91 -3.85 27.30 -8.95
N LEU A 92 -3.19 28.06 -9.81
CA LEU A 92 -2.02 27.62 -10.56
C LEU A 92 -0.86 27.23 -9.62
N GLU A 93 -0.58 28.07 -8.62
CA GLU A 93 0.43 27.83 -7.58
C GLU A 93 0.11 26.58 -6.76
N ALA A 94 -1.15 26.38 -6.37
CA ALA A 94 -1.57 25.19 -5.63
C ALA A 94 -1.37 23.90 -6.44
N ILE A 95 -1.68 23.91 -7.74
CA ILE A 95 -1.43 22.78 -8.66
C ILE A 95 0.08 22.52 -8.80
N GLN A 96 0.89 23.57 -8.90
CA GLN A 96 2.35 23.46 -9.02
C GLN A 96 2.99 22.92 -7.73
N GLN A 97 2.52 23.36 -6.56
CA GLN A 97 2.96 22.83 -5.26
C GLN A 97 2.62 21.34 -5.14
N LEU A 98 1.38 20.96 -5.49
CA LEU A 98 0.95 19.56 -5.47
C LEU A 98 1.83 18.69 -6.38
N THR A 99 2.14 19.17 -7.58
CA THR A 99 3.01 18.47 -8.55
C THR A 99 4.43 18.30 -8.00
N THR A 100 4.97 19.34 -7.37
CA THR A 100 6.32 19.32 -6.78
C THR A 100 6.41 18.33 -5.61
N THR A 101 5.40 18.32 -4.73
CA THR A 101 5.36 17.41 -3.58
C THR A 101 5.30 15.94 -4.03
N VAL A 102 4.52 15.63 -5.07
CA VAL A 102 4.46 14.26 -5.63
C VAL A 102 5.80 13.86 -6.25
N HIS A 103 6.48 14.77 -6.95
CA HIS A 103 7.76 14.50 -7.59
C HIS A 103 8.89 14.23 -6.57
N GLN A 104 8.94 14.98 -5.46
CA GLN A 104 9.96 14.81 -4.43
C GLN A 104 9.81 13.54 -3.59
N GLN A 105 8.61 12.96 -3.51
CA GLN A 105 8.37 11.70 -2.80
C GLN A 105 8.72 10.45 -3.62
N THR A 106 9.08 10.61 -4.90
CA THR A 106 9.41 9.49 -5.81
C THR A 106 10.93 9.30 -5.98
N ILE A 107 11.75 9.97 -5.16
CA ILE A 107 13.23 9.87 -5.16
C ILE A 107 13.70 9.16 -3.88
#